data_AF-R9JPE0-F1
#
_entry.id   AF-R9JPE0-F1
#
_cell.length_a   1.000
_cell.length_b   1.000
_cell.length_c   1.000
_cell.angle_alpha   90.00
_cell.angle_beta   90.00
_cell.angle_gamma   90.00
#
_symmetry.space_group_name_H-M   'P 1'
#
loop_
_entity.id
_entity.type
_entity.pdbx_description
1 polymer ?
#
loop_
_entity_poly.entity_id
_entity_poly.type
_entity_poly.pdbx_seq_one_letter_code
_entity_poly.pdbx_strand_id
1 'polypeptide(L)'
;MKDNIIINDTEKALPEAPFADLIGLMSEKGYVKLIIIWRKDLRRKEQVMKLRKLCPELKKHSMGELFTRIKGKEVEWEFAIMGYAEGTDIAKRAQDAGLKVEVIKL
;
A
#
# COMPACT_ATOMS: atom_id res chain seq x y z
N MET A 1 48.35 27.68 -29.06
CA MET A 1 47.11 27.23 -29.74
C MET A 1 47.43 25.87 -30.32
N LYS A 2 46.68 24.79 -30.15
CA LYS A 2 45.48 24.42 -29.38
C LYS A 2 45.48 22.89 -29.54
N ASP A 3 45.74 22.09 -28.52
CA ASP A 3 45.61 20.64 -28.65
C ASP A 3 45.03 20.02 -27.38
N ASN A 4 43.70 19.96 -27.42
CA ASN A 4 42.84 18.82 -27.06
C ASN A 4 42.99 18.22 -25.66
N ILE A 5 42.20 18.76 -24.74
CA ILE A 5 41.74 18.04 -23.55
C ILE A 5 40.89 16.86 -24.06
N ILE A 6 41.41 15.64 -23.94
CA ILE A 6 40.65 14.42 -24.15
C ILE A 6 39.73 14.28 -22.93
N ILE A 7 38.48 14.70 -23.08
CA ILE A 7 37.43 14.37 -22.14
C ILE A 7 37.11 12.90 -22.42
N ASN A 8 37.59 12.02 -21.56
CA ASN A 8 37.22 10.61 -21.59
C ASN A 8 35.77 10.53 -21.10
N ASP A 9 34.82 10.76 -22.00
CA ASP A 9 33.40 10.46 -21.80
C ASP A 9 33.28 8.95 -21.64
N THR A 10 33.50 8.50 -20.41
CA THR A 10 33.09 7.18 -19.99
C THR A 10 31.60 7.28 -19.67
N GLU A 11 30.80 7.58 -20.70
CA GLU A 11 29.38 7.30 -20.73
C GLU A 11 29.22 5.78 -20.68
N LYS A 12 29.47 5.20 -19.50
CA LYS A 12 28.83 3.93 -19.17
C LYS A 12 27.35 4.26 -19.13
N ALA A 13 26.66 3.98 -20.25
CA ALA A 13 25.23 3.85 -20.24
C ALA A 13 24.89 2.97 -19.03
N LEU A 14 24.08 3.51 -18.12
CA LEU A 14 23.47 2.73 -17.06
C LEU A 14 22.88 1.48 -17.74
N PRO A 15 23.11 0.26 -17.21
CA PRO A 15 22.55 -0.92 -17.83
C PRO A 15 21.06 -0.68 -17.98
N GLU A 16 20.59 -0.61 -19.23
CA GLU A 16 19.18 -0.52 -19.54
C GLU A 16 18.58 -1.82 -19.01
N ALA A 17 18.05 -1.79 -17.79
CA ALA A 17 17.19 -2.85 -17.33
C ALA A 17 16.12 -2.99 -18.41
N PRO A 18 15.97 -4.17 -19.06
CA PRO A 18 14.98 -4.35 -20.08
C PRO A 18 13.65 -3.81 -19.56
N PHE A 19 12.87 -3.11 -20.39
CA PHE A 19 11.53 -2.68 -19.99
C PHE A 19 10.70 -3.84 -19.42
N ALA A 20 10.99 -5.08 -19.85
CA ALA A 20 10.46 -6.31 -19.29
C ALA A 20 10.83 -6.56 -17.82
N ASP A 21 12.02 -6.18 -17.36
CA ASP A 21 12.43 -6.27 -15.95
C ASP A 21 11.74 -5.20 -15.11
N LEU A 22 11.53 -3.99 -15.65
CA LEU A 22 10.71 -2.96 -15.01
C LEU A 22 9.23 -3.39 -14.93
N ILE A 23 8.70 -3.98 -15.99
CA ILE A 23 7.37 -4.59 -16.01
C ILE A 23 7.30 -5.77 -15.03
N GLY A 24 8.36 -6.58 -14.94
CA GLY A 24 8.48 -7.71 -13.99
C GLY A 24 8.48 -7.25 -12.54
N LEU A 25 9.20 -6.16 -12.22
CA LEU A 25 9.18 -5.47 -10.93
C LEU A 25 7.81 -4.86 -10.63
N MET A 26 7.16 -4.23 -11.62
CA MET A 26 5.78 -3.74 -11.49
C MET A 26 4.74 -4.87 -11.44
N SER A 27 5.12 -6.06 -11.91
CA SER A 27 4.36 -7.31 -11.91
C SER A 27 4.79 -8.22 -10.78
N GLU A 28 5.19 -7.70 -9.62
CA GLU A 28 5.05 -8.45 -8.37
C GLU A 28 3.56 -8.78 -8.19
N LYS A 29 3.13 -9.81 -8.92
CA LYS A 29 1.80 -10.39 -9.00
C LYS A 29 1.56 -11.10 -7.69
N GLY A 30 1.29 -10.30 -6.67
CA GLY A 30 0.93 -10.77 -5.35
C GLY A 30 -0.38 -10.15 -4.95
N TYR A 31 -1.17 -10.91 -4.21
CA TYR A 31 -2.23 -10.34 -3.41
C TYR A 31 -1.67 -10.02 -2.02
N VAL A 32 -2.21 -8.99 -1.40
CA VAL A 32 -1.94 -8.68 -0.01
C VAL A 32 -3.24 -8.68 0.76
N LYS A 33 -3.12 -9.12 2.01
CA LYS A 33 -4.14 -9.00 3.03
C LYS A 33 -3.85 -7.75 3.85
N LEU A 34 -4.85 -6.89 3.99
CA LEU A 34 -4.78 -5.69 4.81
C LEU A 34 -5.49 -5.90 6.15
N ILE A 35 -4.76 -5.64 7.23
CA ILE A 35 -5.25 -5.80 8.59
C ILE A 35 -5.15 -4.46 9.31
N ILE A 36 -6.24 -4.00 9.91
CA ILE A 36 -6.18 -2.90 10.87
C ILE A 36 -5.99 -3.45 12.28
N ILE A 37 -5.02 -2.90 13.01
CA ILE A 37 -4.87 -3.11 14.44
C ILE A 37 -5.51 -1.93 15.16
N TRP A 38 -6.46 -2.20 16.04
CA TRP A 38 -7.22 -1.13 16.68
C TRP A 38 -6.34 -0.32 17.61
N ARG A 39 -6.22 0.96 17.30
CA ARG A 39 -5.63 1.95 18.20
C ARG A 39 -6.53 2.17 19.41
N LYS A 40 -5.96 2.14 20.63
CA LYS A 40 -6.69 2.37 21.88
C LYS A 40 -7.05 3.84 22.08
N ASP A 41 -6.27 4.74 21.48
CA ASP A 41 -6.42 6.19 21.57
C ASP A 41 -7.46 6.76 20.57
N LEU A 42 -7.91 5.97 19.60
CA LEU A 42 -8.92 6.35 18.61
C LEU A 42 -10.17 5.47 18.72
N ARG A 43 -11.36 6.05 18.58
CA ARG A 43 -12.60 5.26 18.56
C ARG A 43 -12.63 4.36 17.33
N ARG A 44 -12.99 3.07 17.50
CA ARG A 44 -13.09 2.10 16.38
C ARG A 44 -13.97 2.62 15.23
N LYS A 45 -15.09 3.28 15.58
CA LYS A 45 -15.99 3.92 14.60
C LYS A 45 -15.26 4.92 13.70
N GLU A 46 -14.39 5.75 14.28
CA GLU A 46 -13.62 6.74 13.54
C GLU A 46 -12.57 6.07 12.65
N GLN A 47 -11.87 5.06 13.17
CA GLN A 47 -10.89 4.29 12.41
C GLN A 47 -11.55 3.63 11.19
N VAL A 48 -12.73 3.03 11.35
CA VAL A 48 -13.50 2.41 10.25
C VAL A 48 -13.97 3.44 9.22
N MET A 49 -14.41 4.63 9.65
CA MET A 49 -14.79 5.69 8.71
C MET A 49 -13.59 6.18 7.90
N LYS A 50 -12.42 6.34 8.51
CA LYS A 50 -11.17 6.70 7.81
C LYS A 50 -10.78 5.61 6.81
N LEU A 51 -10.77 4.34 7.22
CA LEU A 51 -10.52 3.21 6.32
C LEU A 51 -11.48 3.18 5.14
N ARG A 52 -12.79 3.37 5.38
CA ARG A 52 -13.80 3.36 4.31
C ARG A 52 -13.59 4.48 3.28
N LYS A 53 -13.03 5.62 3.68
CA LYS A 53 -12.70 6.70 2.73
C LYS A 53 -11.53 6.30 1.82
N LEU A 54 -10.54 5.61 2.39
CA LEU A 54 -9.30 5.23 1.72
C LEU A 54 -9.44 3.96 0.87
N CYS A 55 -10.20 2.98 1.33
CA CYS A 55 -10.36 1.67 0.70
C CYS A 55 -11.74 1.55 0.02
N PRO A 56 -11.79 1.50 -1.33
CA PRO A 56 -13.05 1.39 -2.08
C PRO A 56 -13.84 0.12 -1.77
N GLU A 57 -13.17 -1.01 -1.50
CA GLU A 57 -13.82 -2.29 -1.13
C GLU A 57 -14.77 -2.13 0.06
N LEU A 58 -14.39 -1.32 1.06
CA LEU A 58 -15.23 -1.05 2.22
C LEU A 58 -16.46 -0.18 1.91
N LYS A 59 -16.46 0.55 0.79
CA LYS A 59 -17.61 1.35 0.36
C LYS A 59 -18.75 0.49 -0.18
N LYS A 60 -18.45 -0.74 -0.64
CA LYS A 60 -19.43 -1.72 -1.12
C LYS A 60 -20.36 -2.23 -0.01
N HIS A 61 -19.92 -2.13 1.24
CA HIS A 61 -20.71 -2.51 2.42
C HIS A 61 -21.38 -1.31 3.05
N SER A 62 -22.53 -1.47 3.68
CA SER A 62 -23.15 -0.41 4.48
C SER A 62 -22.37 -0.18 5.79
N MET A 63 -22.54 0.98 6.41
CA MET A 63 -21.85 1.27 7.66
C MET A 63 -22.33 0.35 8.81
N GLY A 64 -23.61 -0.03 8.81
CA GLY A 64 -24.17 -0.99 9.76
C GLY A 64 -23.55 -2.37 9.61
N GLU A 65 -23.38 -2.85 8.38
CA GLU A 65 -22.72 -4.14 8.11
C GLU A 65 -21.26 -4.14 8.59
N LEU A 66 -20.52 -3.07 8.33
CA LEU A 66 -19.13 -2.95 8.82
C LEU A 66 -19.08 -2.99 10.35
N PHE A 67 -19.97 -2.27 11.04
CA PHE A 67 -20.01 -2.30 12.51
C PHE A 67 -20.42 -3.65 13.09
N THR A 68 -21.29 -4.39 12.40
CA THR A 68 -21.62 -5.76 12.77
C THR A 68 -20.42 -6.69 12.59
N ARG A 69 -19.67 -6.56 11.48
CA ARG A 69 -18.50 -7.40 11.19
C ARG A 69 -17.34 -7.20 12.16
N ILE A 70 -17.13 -5.97 12.63
CA ILE A 70 -16.08 -5.68 13.63
C ILE A 70 -16.53 -5.98 15.06
N LYS A 71 -17.82 -6.28 15.29
CA LYS A 71 -18.34 -6.63 16.62
C LYS A 71 -17.70 -7.96 17.04
N GLY A 72 -16.83 -7.93 18.05
CA GLY A 72 -16.03 -9.08 18.49
C GLY A 72 -14.61 -9.16 17.91
N LYS A 73 -14.24 -8.26 16.99
CA LYS A 73 -12.85 -8.08 16.55
C LYS A 73 -12.19 -7.03 17.43
N GLU A 74 -11.64 -7.45 18.57
CA GLU A 74 -11.17 -6.53 19.61
C GLU A 74 -9.75 -6.01 19.43
N VAL A 75 -8.88 -6.80 18.78
CA VAL A 75 -7.47 -6.48 18.59
C VAL A 75 -7.19 -6.05 17.16
N GLU A 76 -7.63 -6.84 16.20
CA GLU A 76 -7.37 -6.63 14.78
C GLU A 76 -8.54 -7.05 13.90
N TRP A 77 -8.56 -6.55 12.67
CA TRP A 77 -9.55 -6.90 11.68
C TRP A 77 -8.95 -6.89 10.27
N GLU A 78 -9.02 -8.04 9.60
CA GLU A 78 -8.79 -8.14 8.17
C GLU A 78 -9.94 -7.47 7.42
N PHE A 79 -9.63 -6.41 6.67
CA PHE A 79 -10.66 -5.60 6.03
C PHE A 79 -10.69 -5.71 4.51
N ALA A 80 -9.59 -6.15 3.87
CA ALA A 80 -9.55 -6.35 2.43
C ALA A 80 -8.40 -7.28 2.00
N ILE A 81 -8.59 -7.93 0.85
CA ILE A 81 -7.54 -8.59 0.06
C ILE A 81 -7.53 -7.91 -1.31
N MET A 82 -6.37 -7.49 -1.78
CA MET A 82 -6.24 -6.77 -3.06
C MET A 82 -4.84 -6.92 -3.65
N GLY A 83 -4.61 -6.36 -4.84
CA GLY A 83 -3.29 -6.41 -5.48
C GLY A 83 -2.23 -5.72 -4.63
N TYR A 84 -1.00 -6.27 -4.64
CA TYR A 84 0.11 -5.81 -3.80
C TYR A 84 0.36 -4.29 -3.89
N ALA A 85 0.39 -3.74 -5.11
CA ALA A 85 0.60 -2.31 -5.34
C ALA A 85 -0.52 -1.46 -4.72
N GLU A 86 -1.78 -1.83 -4.95
CA GLU A 86 -2.94 -1.11 -4.41
C GLU A 86 -2.99 -1.21 -2.88
N GLY A 87 -2.77 -2.40 -2.33
CA GLY A 87 -2.82 -2.62 -0.89
C GLY A 87 -1.70 -1.90 -0.14
N THR A 88 -0.50 -1.85 -0.73
CA THR A 88 0.62 -1.08 -0.15
C THR A 88 0.35 0.42 -0.18
N ASP A 89 -0.24 0.96 -1.26
CA ASP A 89 -0.65 2.37 -1.33
C ASP A 89 -1.70 2.70 -0.27
N ILE A 90 -2.76 1.89 -0.15
CA ILE A 90 -3.81 2.08 0.84
C ILE A 90 -3.25 2.01 2.27
N ALA A 91 -2.36 1.06 2.54
CA ALA A 91 -1.73 0.93 3.85
C ALA A 91 -0.91 2.17 4.22
N LYS A 92 -0.10 2.68 3.28
CA LYS A 92 0.68 3.90 3.49
C LYS A 92 -0.23 5.10 3.78
N ARG A 93 -1.28 5.30 2.97
CA ARG A 93 -2.25 6.38 3.17
C ARG A 93 -3.02 6.25 4.49
N ALA A 94 -3.27 5.02 4.94
CA ALA A 94 -3.90 4.77 6.24
C ALA A 94 -2.97 5.11 7.39
N GLN A 95 -1.68 4.78 7.28
CA GLN A 95 -0.65 5.16 8.25
C GLN A 95 -0.49 6.69 8.33
N ASP A 96 -0.44 7.38 7.19
CA ASP A 96 -0.41 8.85 7.12
C ASP A 96 -1.66 9.49 7.76
N ALA A 97 -2.80 8.80 7.71
CA ALA A 97 -4.05 9.20 8.38
C ALA A 97 -4.10 8.82 9.88
N GLY A 98 -3.00 8.31 10.43
CA GLY A 98 -2.84 7.92 11.84
C GLY A 98 -3.47 6.58 12.20
N LEU A 99 -3.73 5.69 11.24
CA LEU A 99 -4.23 4.34 11.49
C LEU A 99 -3.06 3.36 11.58
N LYS A 100 -3.22 2.28 12.35
CA LYS A 100 -2.25 1.19 12.40
C LYS A 100 -2.71 0.07 11.47
N VAL A 101 -2.12 0.01 10.27
CA VAL A 101 -2.45 -1.00 9.24
C VAL A 101 -1.21 -1.82 8.90
N GLU A 102 -1.38 -3.14 8.84
CA GLU A 102 -0.38 -4.11 8.43
C GLU A 102 -0.73 -4.71 7.06
N VAL A 103 0.31 -5.03 6.30
CA VAL A 103 0.23 -5.62 4.96
C VAL A 103 0.90 -6.99 5.03
N ILE A 104 0.16 -8.04 4.69
CA ILE A 104 0.68 -9.41 4.63
C ILE A 104 0.61 -9.89 3.18
N LYS A 105 1.76 -10.27 2.60
CA LYS A 105 1.83 -10.88 1.26
C LYS A 105 1.25 -12.30 1.34
N LEU A 106 0.35 -12.63 0.40
CA LEU A 106 -0.30 -13.93 0.26
C LEU A 106 0.47 -14.82 -0.72
#